data_AF-A0A8J4YMS2-F1
#
_entry.id   AF-A0A8J4YMS2-F1
#
_cell.length_a   1.000
_cell.length_b   1.000
_cell.length_c   1.000
_cell.angle_alpha   90.00
_cell.angle_beta   90.00
_cell.angle_gamma   90.00
#
_symmetry.space_group_name_H-M   'P 1'
#
loop_
_entity.id
_entity.type
_entity.pdbx_description
1 polymer ?
#
loop_
_entity_poly.entity_id
_entity_poly.type
_entity_poly.pdbx_seq_one_letter_code
_entity_poly.pdbx_strand_id
1 'polypeptide(L)'
;MIKTTTTTTTTTTPLLLQAVQAEERAAEVLREAEGQHKDTVRAHNAALEAWCCTASAAFRAMQDAEETRVRLVRDSFWAMANVCSLLAVHLDQSQDAVRAALLQVDVGEEVASWVSQHRTCQTQPIPLVYTPVPRPLAITTPTPSARSTLTSARSTITEVSGSSEDSDGSPVPVRKARALYKFAARSGSEVCVAAGDAVVVMEGGSREWSLVKTGDGSLGFVPTKFITAQEKQA
;
A
#
# COMPACT_ATOMS: atom_id res chain seq x y z
N MET A 1 69.91 104.05 54.82
CA MET A 1 69.62 102.66 55.20
C MET A 1 68.09 102.54 55.31
N ILE A 2 67.31 101.67 54.67
CA ILE A 2 67.45 100.58 53.68
C ILE A 2 66.11 100.58 52.88
N LYS A 3 66.17 100.03 51.67
CA LYS A 3 65.26 100.11 50.52
C LYS A 3 63.84 99.57 50.76
N THR A 4 62.85 100.24 50.15
CA THR A 4 61.52 99.72 49.85
C THR A 4 61.58 98.77 48.64
N THR A 5 61.06 97.55 48.80
CA THR A 5 60.84 96.59 47.71
C THR A 5 59.35 96.38 47.51
N THR A 6 58.85 96.84 46.37
CA THR A 6 57.51 96.59 45.84
C THR A 6 57.58 95.36 44.95
N THR A 7 56.84 94.30 45.28
CA THR A 7 56.89 93.01 44.56
C THR A 7 55.54 92.70 43.91
N THR A 8 55.50 92.90 42.58
CA THR A 8 54.78 92.15 41.52
C THR A 8 53.28 91.83 41.63
N THR A 9 52.49 92.39 40.70
CA THR A 9 51.06 92.11 40.45
C THR A 9 50.78 91.86 38.95
N THR A 10 51.63 91.07 38.27
CA THR A 10 51.57 90.95 36.79
C THR A 10 51.31 89.52 36.26
N THR A 11 51.41 88.47 37.09
CA THR A 11 51.28 87.06 36.63
C THR A 11 49.85 86.48 36.75
N THR A 12 48.97 87.08 37.56
CA THR A 12 47.64 86.52 37.85
C THR A 12 46.64 86.68 36.71
N THR A 13 46.76 87.77 35.93
CA THR A 13 45.83 88.12 34.86
C THR A 13 45.81 87.14 33.67
N PRO A 14 46.94 86.64 33.13
CA PRO A 14 46.91 85.70 32.00
C PRO A 14 46.36 84.31 32.38
N LEU A 15 46.57 83.84 33.62
CA LEU A 15 46.06 82.54 34.08
C LEU A 15 44.54 82.55 34.28
N LEU A 16 43.99 83.64 34.79
CA LEU A 16 42.53 83.81 34.92
C LEU A 16 41.86 83.84 33.55
N LEU A 17 42.46 84.52 32.56
CA LEU A 17 41.95 84.54 31.19
C LEU A 17 41.94 83.15 30.56
N GLN A 18 42.99 82.36 30.79
CA GLN A 18 43.07 80.98 30.29
C GLN A 18 42.02 80.06 30.94
N ALA A 19 41.76 80.24 32.24
CA ALA A 19 40.73 79.47 32.96
C ALA A 19 39.32 79.77 32.42
N VAL A 20 38.99 81.05 32.20
CA VAL A 20 37.70 81.46 31.61
C VAL A 20 37.54 80.90 30.18
N GLN A 21 38.59 80.97 29.35
CA GLN A 21 38.56 80.39 28.00
C GLN A 21 38.44 78.86 28.01
N ALA A 22 39.01 78.18 29.02
CA ALA A 22 38.87 76.73 29.16
C ALA A 22 37.44 76.35 29.57
N GLU A 23 36.80 77.13 30.44
CA GLU A 23 35.40 76.96 30.84
C GLU A 23 34.46 77.16 29.65
N GLU A 24 34.66 78.21 28.84
CA GLU A 24 33.88 78.45 27.62
C GLU A 24 34.01 77.31 26.60
N ARG A 25 35.24 76.78 26.38
CA ARG A 25 35.45 75.62 25.50
C ARG A 25 34.80 74.36 26.05
N ALA A 26 34.87 74.13 27.36
CA ALA A 26 34.21 72.98 27.99
C ALA A 26 32.68 73.08 27.86
N ALA A 27 32.12 74.28 28.03
CA ALA A 27 30.70 74.53 27.83
C ALA A 27 30.27 74.29 26.37
N GLU A 28 31.09 74.71 25.40
CA GLU A 28 30.81 74.48 23.98
C GLU A 28 30.85 72.99 23.61
N VAL A 29 31.86 72.26 24.07
CA VAL A 29 31.96 70.79 23.86
C VAL A 29 30.76 70.07 24.49
N LEU A 30 30.32 70.49 25.68
CA LEU A 30 29.13 69.93 26.33
C LEU A 30 27.87 70.22 25.49
N ARG A 31 27.72 71.45 24.98
CA ARG A 31 26.59 71.85 24.13
C ARG A 31 26.54 71.04 22.83
N GLU A 32 27.69 70.81 22.21
CA GLU A 32 27.81 69.97 21.02
C GLU A 32 27.47 68.50 21.33
N ALA A 33 27.99 67.94 22.42
CA ALA A 33 27.69 66.57 22.85
C ALA A 33 26.20 66.38 23.18
N GLU A 34 25.57 67.34 23.84
CA GLU A 34 24.13 67.33 24.09
C GLU A 34 23.32 67.40 22.79
N GLY A 35 23.75 68.22 21.82
CA GLY A 35 23.14 68.29 20.50
C GLY A 35 23.19 66.95 19.77
N GLN A 36 24.38 66.34 19.70
CA GLN A 36 24.60 65.03 19.10
C GLN A 36 23.79 63.93 19.80
N HIS A 37 23.70 63.98 21.13
CA HIS A 37 22.87 63.03 21.89
C HIS A 37 21.39 63.19 21.53
N LYS A 38 20.86 64.42 21.50
CA LYS A 38 19.46 64.70 21.11
C LYS A 38 19.16 64.24 19.69
N ASP A 39 20.09 64.42 18.76
CA ASP A 39 19.95 63.97 17.38
C ASP A 39 19.93 62.44 17.29
N THR A 40 20.82 61.77 18.03
CA THR A 40 20.89 60.31 18.10
C THR A 40 19.59 59.72 18.68
N VAL A 41 19.05 60.31 19.75
CA VAL A 41 17.77 59.88 20.34
C VAL A 41 16.62 60.07 19.35
N ARG A 42 16.57 61.19 18.63
CA ARG A 42 15.56 61.42 17.59
C ARG A 42 15.64 60.38 16.47
N ALA A 43 16.84 60.10 15.98
CA ALA A 43 17.05 59.08 14.95
C ALA A 43 16.68 57.68 15.44
N HIS A 44 17.03 57.33 16.68
CA HIS A 44 16.68 56.06 17.29
C HIS A 44 15.16 55.89 17.42
N ASN A 45 14.45 56.90 17.93
CA ASN A 45 12.99 56.84 18.08
C ASN A 45 12.29 56.69 16.73
N ALA A 46 12.74 57.40 15.69
CA ALA A 46 12.21 57.24 14.34
C ALA A 46 12.44 55.82 13.79
N ALA A 47 13.63 55.23 14.05
CA ALA A 47 13.92 53.86 13.67
C ALA A 47 13.04 52.85 14.44
N LEU A 48 12.79 53.10 15.73
CA LEU A 48 11.93 52.27 16.57
C LEU A 48 10.48 52.29 16.06
N GLU A 49 9.94 53.45 15.71
CA GLU A 49 8.60 53.57 15.13
C GLU A 49 8.49 52.78 13.82
N ALA A 50 9.46 52.95 12.91
CA ALA A 50 9.50 52.21 11.65
C ALA A 50 9.60 50.69 11.87
N TRP A 51 10.41 50.26 12.85
CA TRP A 51 10.51 48.86 13.24
C TRP A 51 9.19 48.34 13.81
N CYS A 52 8.54 49.07 14.72
CA CYS A 52 7.24 48.70 15.30
C CYS A 52 6.17 48.52 14.22
N CYS A 53 6.11 49.42 13.23
CA CYS A 53 5.21 49.30 12.09
C CYS A 53 5.50 48.03 11.29
N THR A 54 6.77 47.78 10.96
CA THR A 54 7.19 46.63 10.16
C THR A 54 6.94 45.31 10.90
N ALA A 55 7.29 45.25 12.18
CA ALA A 55 7.06 44.08 13.03
C ALA A 55 5.56 43.77 13.14
N SER A 56 4.72 44.79 13.35
CA SER A 56 3.27 44.62 13.40
C SER A 56 2.71 44.09 12.08
N ALA A 57 3.20 44.56 10.94
CA ALA A 57 2.80 44.04 9.64
C ALA A 57 3.22 42.58 9.45
N ALA A 58 4.45 42.22 9.86
CA ALA A 58 4.94 40.85 9.81
C ALA A 58 4.10 39.91 10.69
N PHE A 59 3.75 40.32 11.91
CA PHE A 59 2.90 39.52 12.80
C PHE A 59 1.50 39.32 12.23
N ARG A 60 0.90 40.35 11.61
CA ARG A 60 -0.39 40.20 10.92
C ARG A 60 -0.31 39.19 9.77
N ALA A 61 0.73 39.28 8.94
CA ALA A 61 0.93 38.33 7.84
C ALA A 61 1.12 36.88 8.35
N MET A 62 1.86 36.70 9.45
CA MET A 62 2.02 35.39 10.08
C MET A 62 0.69 34.87 10.66
N GLN A 63 -0.12 35.74 11.27
CA GLN A 63 -1.45 35.39 11.76
C GLN A 63 -2.36 34.95 10.60
N ASP A 64 -2.41 35.71 9.51
CA ASP A 64 -3.24 35.38 8.34
C ASP A 64 -2.84 34.03 7.72
N ALA A 65 -1.53 33.76 7.65
CA ALA A 65 -1.01 32.48 7.18
C ALA A 65 -1.44 31.31 8.09
N GLU A 66 -1.36 31.51 9.41
CA GLU A 66 -1.76 30.48 10.38
C GLU A 66 -3.26 30.25 10.39
N GLU A 67 -4.08 31.31 10.31
CA GLU A 67 -5.53 31.18 10.17
C GLU A 67 -5.90 30.40 8.89
N THR A 68 -5.20 30.65 7.79
CA THR A 68 -5.38 29.91 6.54
C THR A 68 -5.02 28.43 6.71
N ARG A 69 -3.90 28.13 7.38
CA ARG A 69 -3.49 26.75 7.68
C ARG A 69 -4.54 26.02 8.53
N VAL A 70 -5.04 26.67 9.58
CA VAL A 70 -6.07 26.10 10.47
C VAL A 70 -7.37 25.84 9.71
N ARG A 71 -7.83 26.78 8.87
CA ARG A 71 -9.02 26.59 8.01
C ARG A 71 -8.84 25.41 7.07
N LEU A 72 -7.70 25.33 6.37
CA LEU A 72 -7.40 24.22 5.45
C LEU A 72 -7.47 22.86 6.15
N VAL A 73 -6.82 22.73 7.32
CA VAL A 73 -6.83 21.48 8.07
C VAL A 73 -8.25 21.12 8.48
N ARG A 74 -9.00 22.05 9.08
CA ARG A 74 -10.40 21.84 9.46
C ARG A 74 -11.25 21.35 8.28
N ASP A 75 -11.16 22.02 7.13
CA ASP A 75 -11.96 21.72 5.95
C ASP A 75 -11.56 20.37 5.33
N SER A 76 -10.28 20.03 5.40
CA SER A 76 -9.77 18.72 4.98
C SER A 76 -10.34 17.59 5.85
N PHE A 77 -10.32 17.76 7.18
CA PHE A 77 -10.89 16.78 8.09
C PHE A 77 -12.41 16.65 7.95
N TRP A 78 -13.11 17.75 7.72
CA TRP A 78 -14.53 17.74 7.41
C TRP A 78 -14.83 16.95 6.13
N ALA A 79 -14.07 17.19 5.05
CA ALA A 79 -14.21 16.45 3.81
C ALA A 79 -13.92 14.95 4.00
N MET A 80 -12.86 14.60 4.73
CA MET A 80 -12.55 13.20 5.06
C MET A 80 -13.67 12.53 5.85
N ALA A 81 -14.25 13.21 6.84
CA ALA A 81 -15.37 12.68 7.61
C ALA A 81 -16.57 12.36 6.70
N ASN A 82 -16.92 13.25 5.77
CA ASN A 82 -18.01 13.02 4.82
C ASN A 82 -17.74 11.82 3.90
N VAL A 83 -16.50 11.66 3.42
CA VAL A 83 -16.11 10.48 2.62
C VAL A 83 -16.27 9.20 3.44
N CYS A 84 -15.79 9.19 4.69
CA CYS A 84 -15.96 8.04 5.58
C CYS A 84 -17.44 7.72 5.84
N SER A 85 -18.29 8.74 6.01
CA SER A 85 -19.74 8.53 6.16
C SER A 85 -20.38 7.90 4.93
N LEU A 86 -20.00 8.34 3.71
CA LEU A 86 -20.50 7.73 2.46
C LEU A 86 -20.03 6.28 2.30
N LEU A 87 -18.78 6.00 2.67
CA LEU A 87 -18.23 4.64 2.66
C LEU A 87 -18.94 3.73 3.67
N ALA A 88 -19.29 4.25 4.84
CA ALA A 88 -20.04 3.48 5.84
C ALA A 88 -21.40 3.04 5.30
N VAL A 89 -22.12 3.91 4.59
CA VAL A 89 -23.40 3.57 3.95
C VAL A 89 -23.22 2.53 2.85
N HIS A 90 -22.21 2.67 2.00
CA HIS A 90 -21.95 1.68 0.94
C HIS A 90 -21.58 0.30 1.52
N LEU A 91 -20.79 0.30 2.60
CA LEU A 91 -20.43 -0.94 3.27
C LEU A 91 -21.69 -1.60 3.84
N ASP A 92 -22.52 -0.84 4.56
CA ASP A 92 -23.79 -1.34 5.10
C ASP A 92 -24.69 -1.93 4.00
N GLN A 93 -24.87 -1.21 2.89
CA GLN A 93 -25.61 -1.70 1.72
C GLN A 93 -25.05 -3.01 1.15
N SER A 94 -23.72 -3.13 1.04
CA SER A 94 -23.08 -4.35 0.55
C SER A 94 -23.29 -5.54 1.48
N GLN A 95 -23.25 -5.31 2.80
CA GLN A 95 -23.48 -6.36 3.79
C GLN A 95 -24.96 -6.78 3.79
N ASP A 96 -25.87 -5.83 3.61
CA ASP A 96 -27.29 -6.14 3.52
C ASP A 96 -27.66 -6.86 2.22
N ALA A 97 -27.00 -6.54 1.10
CA ALA A 97 -27.16 -7.29 -0.14
C ALA A 97 -26.76 -8.78 0.02
N VAL A 98 -25.67 -9.06 0.74
CA VAL A 98 -25.28 -10.45 1.06
C VAL A 98 -26.34 -11.12 1.93
N ARG A 99 -26.85 -10.43 2.96
CA ARG A 99 -27.93 -10.96 3.82
C ARG A 99 -29.20 -11.26 3.02
N ALA A 100 -29.59 -10.36 2.12
CA ALA A 100 -30.73 -10.54 1.24
C ALA A 100 -30.55 -11.74 0.31
N ALA A 101 -29.36 -11.95 -0.26
CA ALA A 101 -29.05 -13.13 -1.07
C ALA A 101 -29.15 -14.43 -0.26
N LEU A 102 -28.65 -14.45 0.97
CA LEU A 102 -28.75 -15.61 1.86
C LEU A 102 -30.20 -15.95 2.23
N LEU A 103 -31.08 -14.95 2.35
CA LEU A 103 -32.51 -15.17 2.61
C LEU A 103 -33.25 -15.84 1.45
N GLN A 104 -32.69 -15.83 0.23
CA GLN A 104 -33.27 -16.52 -0.92
C GLN A 104 -32.90 -18.00 -0.98
N VAL A 105 -31.97 -18.48 -0.14
CA VAL A 105 -31.53 -19.88 -0.16
C VAL A 105 -32.54 -20.75 0.58
N ASP A 106 -33.29 -21.56 -0.16
CA ASP A 106 -34.15 -22.61 0.40
C ASP A 106 -33.40 -23.95 0.44
N VAL A 107 -33.10 -24.42 1.65
CA VAL A 107 -32.36 -25.68 1.85
C VAL A 107 -33.13 -26.89 1.35
N GLY A 108 -34.47 -26.88 1.45
CA GLY A 108 -35.31 -27.99 1.01
C GLY A 108 -35.33 -28.10 -0.50
N GLU A 109 -35.45 -26.98 -1.21
CA GLU A 109 -35.39 -26.92 -2.68
C GLU A 109 -34.01 -27.36 -3.19
N GLU A 110 -32.93 -26.85 -2.60
CA GLU A 110 -31.55 -27.22 -2.97
C GLU A 110 -31.29 -28.72 -2.77
N VAL A 111 -31.71 -29.29 -1.63
CA VAL A 111 -31.57 -30.73 -1.36
C VAL A 111 -32.43 -31.56 -2.33
N ALA A 112 -33.65 -31.11 -2.64
CA ALA A 112 -34.51 -31.80 -3.59
C ALA A 112 -33.90 -31.80 -5.00
N SER A 113 -33.33 -30.66 -5.43
CA SER A 113 -32.59 -30.54 -6.69
C SER A 113 -31.39 -31.49 -6.72
N TRP A 114 -30.58 -31.52 -5.65
CA TRP A 114 -29.44 -32.43 -5.54
C TRP A 114 -29.85 -33.91 -5.62
N VAL A 115 -30.87 -34.31 -4.87
CA VAL A 115 -31.39 -35.70 -4.89
C VAL A 115 -31.94 -36.03 -6.28
N SER A 116 -32.61 -35.10 -6.95
CA SER A 116 -33.11 -35.32 -8.32
C SER A 116 -31.97 -35.56 -9.31
N GLN A 117 -30.86 -34.84 -9.18
CA GLN A 117 -29.68 -34.98 -10.04
C GLN A 117 -28.87 -36.26 -9.74
N HIS A 118 -28.81 -36.71 -8.49
CA HIS A 118 -27.89 -37.77 -8.03
C HIS A 118 -28.57 -39.05 -7.53
N ARG A 119 -29.90 -39.16 -7.59
CA ARG A 119 -30.62 -40.37 -7.17
C ARG A 119 -30.16 -41.58 -7.98
N THR A 120 -29.89 -42.68 -7.28
CA THR A 120 -29.47 -43.95 -7.90
C THR A 120 -30.63 -44.73 -8.53
N CYS A 121 -31.88 -44.27 -8.33
CA CYS A 121 -33.12 -44.87 -8.86
C CYS A 121 -33.21 -46.39 -8.67
N GLN A 122 -32.55 -46.96 -7.66
CA GLN A 122 -32.60 -48.39 -7.39
C GLN A 122 -33.80 -48.70 -6.50
N THR A 123 -34.67 -49.60 -6.96
CA THR A 123 -35.68 -50.22 -6.11
C THR A 123 -34.97 -51.07 -5.06
N GLN A 124 -35.43 -51.00 -3.82
CA GLN A 124 -34.87 -51.75 -2.70
C GLN A 124 -34.62 -53.22 -3.10
N PRO A 125 -33.42 -53.77 -2.86
CA PRO A 125 -33.11 -55.15 -3.23
C PRO A 125 -34.13 -56.10 -2.60
N ILE A 126 -34.75 -56.94 -3.42
CA ILE A 126 -35.77 -57.89 -2.95
C ILE A 126 -35.10 -58.90 -2.01
N PRO A 127 -35.68 -59.20 -0.83
CA PRO A 127 -35.15 -60.20 0.08
C PRO A 127 -34.93 -61.55 -0.61
N LEU A 128 -33.80 -62.20 -0.32
CA LEU A 128 -33.46 -63.51 -0.89
C LEU A 128 -34.48 -64.57 -0.45
N VAL A 129 -35.21 -65.12 -1.41
CA VAL A 129 -36.09 -66.28 -1.20
C VAL A 129 -35.25 -67.56 -1.34
N TYR A 130 -35.35 -68.47 -0.37
CA TYR A 130 -34.64 -69.74 -0.40
C TYR A 130 -35.11 -70.60 -1.60
N THR A 131 -34.15 -71.00 -2.45
CA THR A 131 -34.35 -72.04 -3.47
C THR A 131 -33.53 -73.28 -3.13
N PRO A 132 -34.15 -74.47 -3.00
CA PRO A 132 -33.41 -75.69 -2.70
C PRO A 132 -32.44 -76.07 -3.82
N VAL A 133 -31.21 -76.43 -3.45
CA VAL A 133 -30.17 -76.91 -4.38
C VAL A 133 -30.60 -78.25 -5.02
N PRO A 134 -30.58 -78.38 -6.36
CA PRO A 134 -30.83 -79.66 -7.03
C PRO A 134 -29.80 -80.70 -6.59
N ARG A 135 -30.28 -81.85 -6.10
CA ARG A 135 -29.43 -82.96 -5.67
C ARG A 135 -28.67 -83.53 -6.88
N PRO A 136 -27.34 -83.67 -6.84
CA PRO A 136 -26.59 -84.31 -7.92
C PRO A 136 -27.08 -85.76 -8.08
N LEU A 137 -27.58 -86.11 -9.26
CA LEU A 137 -27.84 -87.51 -9.61
C LEU A 137 -26.50 -88.25 -9.63
N ALA A 138 -26.41 -89.39 -8.94
CA ALA A 138 -25.22 -90.23 -8.93
C ALA A 138 -24.91 -90.71 -10.36
N ILE A 139 -23.77 -90.28 -10.91
CA ILE A 139 -23.32 -90.64 -12.25
C ILE A 139 -22.52 -91.94 -12.18
N THR A 140 -23.02 -92.99 -12.85
CA THR A 140 -22.25 -94.17 -13.24
C THR A 140 -21.33 -93.84 -14.42
N THR A 141 -20.16 -94.48 -14.41
CA THR A 141 -18.90 -94.21 -15.16
C THR A 141 -18.94 -94.65 -16.65
N PRO A 142 -17.83 -94.66 -17.43
CA PRO A 142 -17.22 -93.51 -18.14
C PRO A 142 -16.87 -93.79 -19.63
N THR A 143 -16.58 -92.78 -20.47
CA THR A 143 -15.66 -92.94 -21.64
C THR A 143 -15.09 -91.59 -22.11
N PRO A 144 -13.85 -91.50 -22.63
CA PRO A 144 -13.04 -90.26 -22.61
C PRO A 144 -12.75 -89.65 -23.99
N SER A 145 -12.61 -88.32 -24.02
CA SER A 145 -11.82 -87.47 -24.94
C SER A 145 -12.39 -86.05 -24.89
N ALA A 146 -11.65 -84.96 -24.86
CA ALA A 146 -10.21 -84.73 -24.80
C ALA A 146 -10.01 -83.30 -24.26
N ARG A 147 -8.89 -83.10 -23.57
CA ARG A 147 -7.96 -81.95 -23.71
C ARG A 147 -8.54 -80.53 -23.75
N SER A 148 -8.19 -79.73 -22.74
CA SER A 148 -7.22 -78.61 -22.83
C SER A 148 -7.56 -77.57 -21.76
N THR A 149 -6.75 -77.43 -20.72
CA THR A 149 -5.67 -76.44 -20.52
C THR A 149 -6.07 -75.38 -19.50
N LEU A 150 -5.44 -75.52 -18.32
CA LEU A 150 -5.27 -74.50 -17.31
C LEU A 150 -4.65 -73.25 -17.95
N THR A 151 -5.21 -72.07 -17.69
CA THR A 151 -4.43 -70.84 -17.75
C THR A 151 -4.85 -69.94 -16.61
N SER A 152 -3.99 -69.91 -15.61
CA SER A 152 -3.86 -68.84 -14.64
C SER A 152 -3.64 -67.53 -15.38
N ALA A 153 -4.47 -66.53 -15.10
CA ALA A 153 -4.18 -65.15 -15.45
C ALA A 153 -4.48 -64.28 -14.22
N ARG A 154 -3.44 -64.13 -13.40
CA ARG A 154 -3.19 -62.96 -12.58
C ARG A 154 -3.19 -61.74 -13.48
N SER A 155 -4.02 -60.73 -13.16
CA SER A 155 -3.90 -59.33 -13.60
C SER A 155 -5.12 -58.59 -13.05
N THR A 156 -5.11 -57.31 -12.68
CA THR A 156 -4.11 -56.30 -12.34
C THR A 156 -4.99 -55.22 -11.70
N ILE A 157 -4.60 -54.71 -10.53
CA ILE A 157 -5.23 -53.52 -9.95
C ILE A 157 -5.05 -52.40 -10.97
N THR A 158 -6.15 -51.92 -11.54
CA THR A 158 -6.16 -50.74 -12.41
C THR A 158 -7.10 -49.75 -11.74
N GLU A 159 -6.51 -48.73 -11.13
CA GLU A 159 -7.21 -47.53 -10.68
C GLU A 159 -7.87 -46.88 -11.90
N VAL A 160 -9.19 -46.83 -11.89
CA VAL A 160 -9.95 -46.01 -12.84
C VAL A 160 -9.94 -44.59 -12.30
N SER A 161 -9.00 -43.81 -12.84
CA SER A 161 -9.00 -42.36 -12.75
C SER A 161 -10.30 -41.80 -13.32
N GLY A 162 -10.78 -40.73 -12.67
CA GLY A 162 -11.95 -39.99 -13.08
C GLY A 162 -11.83 -39.51 -14.52
N SER A 163 -12.94 -39.67 -15.25
CA SER A 163 -13.21 -38.95 -16.48
C SER A 163 -14.06 -37.73 -16.13
N SER A 164 -13.40 -36.58 -16.09
CA SER A 164 -13.99 -35.29 -16.41
C SER A 164 -14.45 -35.29 -17.86
N GLU A 165 -15.68 -34.87 -18.11
CA GLU A 165 -16.12 -34.41 -19.43
C GLU A 165 -16.07 -32.88 -19.47
N ASP A 166 -15.54 -32.43 -20.61
CA ASP A 166 -15.11 -31.10 -20.93
C ASP A 166 -16.25 -30.07 -21.02
N SER A 167 -15.92 -28.85 -20.63
CA SER A 167 -16.43 -27.64 -21.28
C SER A 167 -15.28 -26.66 -21.46
N ASP A 168 -14.63 -26.86 -22.60
CA ASP A 168 -14.03 -25.92 -23.53
C ASP A 168 -13.47 -24.59 -22.99
N GLY A 169 -12.14 -24.52 -23.02
CA GLY A 169 -11.35 -23.34 -22.70
C GLY A 169 -9.87 -23.67 -22.63
N SER A 170 -9.32 -24.30 -23.66
CA SER A 170 -7.87 -24.50 -23.75
C SER A 170 -7.18 -23.13 -23.68
N PRO A 171 -6.31 -22.87 -22.69
CA PRO A 171 -5.70 -21.56 -22.54
C PRO A 171 -4.83 -21.27 -23.77
N VAL A 172 -5.18 -20.23 -24.51
CA VAL A 172 -4.51 -19.89 -25.76
C VAL A 172 -3.15 -19.24 -25.43
N PRO A 173 -2.04 -19.65 -26.06
CA PRO A 173 -0.75 -18.99 -25.87
C PRO A 173 -0.80 -17.60 -26.52
N VAL A 174 -0.71 -16.55 -25.71
CA VAL A 174 -0.80 -15.16 -26.15
C VAL A 174 0.55 -14.65 -26.66
N ARG A 175 1.62 -14.87 -25.88
CA ARG A 175 2.96 -14.38 -26.24
C ARG A 175 4.08 -15.11 -25.50
N LYS A 176 5.27 -15.14 -26.11
CA LYS A 176 6.50 -15.53 -25.42
C LYS A 176 7.02 -14.38 -24.57
N ALA A 177 7.47 -14.69 -23.37
CA ALA A 177 7.99 -13.74 -22.41
C ALA A 177 9.22 -14.32 -21.71
N ARG A 178 9.92 -13.46 -20.97
CA ARG A 178 11.05 -13.84 -20.13
C ARG A 178 10.86 -13.30 -18.73
N ALA A 179 11.16 -14.11 -17.73
CA ALA A 179 11.14 -13.67 -16.35
C ALA A 179 12.28 -12.65 -16.11
N LEU A 180 11.94 -11.47 -15.58
CA LEU A 180 12.88 -10.42 -15.21
C LEU A 180 13.55 -10.73 -13.86
N TYR A 181 12.79 -11.32 -12.94
CA TYR A 181 13.21 -11.60 -11.57
C TYR A 181 12.83 -13.02 -11.18
N LYS A 182 13.52 -13.54 -10.16
CA LYS A 182 13.13 -14.78 -9.50
C LYS A 182 11.80 -14.58 -8.76
N PHE A 183 10.89 -15.52 -8.91
CA PHE A 183 9.65 -15.60 -8.16
C PHE A 183 9.46 -17.02 -7.63
N ALA A 184 9.14 -17.13 -6.34
CA ALA A 184 8.89 -18.41 -5.67
C ALA A 184 7.40 -18.50 -5.34
N ALA A 185 6.75 -19.55 -5.83
CA ALA A 185 5.33 -19.79 -5.60
C ALA A 185 5.03 -19.92 -4.10
N ARG A 186 3.95 -19.28 -3.65
CA ARG A 186 3.46 -19.33 -2.27
C ARG A 186 2.21 -20.20 -2.13
N SER A 187 1.52 -20.49 -3.23
CA SER A 187 0.29 -21.27 -3.28
C SER A 187 0.30 -22.25 -4.46
N GLY A 188 -0.57 -23.26 -4.44
CA GLY A 188 -0.69 -24.25 -5.53
C GLY A 188 -1.20 -23.70 -6.87
N SER A 189 -1.58 -22.41 -6.92
CA SER A 189 -1.98 -21.70 -8.14
C SER A 189 -0.83 -20.90 -8.79
N GLU A 190 0.32 -20.80 -8.11
CA GLU A 190 1.48 -20.04 -8.54
C GLU A 190 2.60 -20.95 -9.07
N VAL A 191 3.48 -20.42 -9.91
CA VAL A 191 4.63 -21.16 -10.45
C VAL A 191 5.95 -20.49 -10.09
N CYS A 192 6.97 -21.29 -9.80
CA CYS A 192 8.32 -20.79 -9.57
C CYS A 192 9.00 -20.43 -10.90
N VAL A 193 9.61 -19.25 -11.00
CA VAL A 193 10.44 -18.84 -12.14
C VAL A 193 11.76 -18.26 -11.65
N ALA A 194 12.85 -18.55 -12.36
CA ALA A 194 14.14 -17.92 -12.14
C ALA A 194 14.30 -16.67 -13.03
N ALA A 195 15.17 -15.76 -12.62
CA ALA A 195 15.49 -14.59 -13.44
C ALA A 195 16.11 -15.05 -14.76
N GLY A 196 15.37 -14.83 -15.84
CA GLY A 196 15.79 -15.14 -17.20
C GLY A 196 15.14 -16.34 -17.86
N ASP A 197 14.21 -17.01 -17.18
CA ASP A 197 13.49 -18.15 -17.75
C ASP A 197 12.56 -17.73 -18.89
N ALA A 198 12.54 -18.55 -19.95
CA ALA A 198 11.59 -18.40 -21.04
C ALA A 198 10.24 -18.99 -20.61
N VAL A 199 9.21 -18.15 -20.64
CA VAL A 199 7.84 -18.51 -20.25
C VAL A 199 6.85 -18.13 -21.36
N VAL A 200 5.77 -18.89 -21.48
CA VAL A 200 4.69 -18.58 -22.42
C VAL A 200 3.53 -17.99 -21.63
N VAL A 201 3.13 -16.76 -21.93
CA VAL A 201 1.96 -16.12 -21.33
C VAL A 201 0.72 -16.69 -21.98
N MET A 202 -0.17 -17.19 -21.13
CA MET A 202 -1.45 -17.79 -21.51
C MET A 202 -2.59 -16.80 -21.29
N GLU A 203 -3.70 -16.99 -21.99
CA GLU A 203 -4.92 -16.21 -21.80
C GLU A 203 -5.58 -16.56 -20.45
N GLY A 204 -6.12 -15.56 -19.74
CA GLY A 204 -6.73 -15.74 -18.40
C GLY A 204 -6.02 -15.05 -17.22
N GLY A 205 -5.05 -14.16 -17.49
CA GLY A 205 -4.42 -13.30 -16.46
C GLY A 205 -5.22 -12.02 -16.15
N SER A 206 -4.92 -11.38 -15.02
CA SER A 206 -5.41 -10.05 -14.63
C SER A 206 -4.36 -8.96 -14.91
N ARG A 207 -4.65 -7.70 -14.57
CA ARG A 207 -3.69 -6.58 -14.72
C ARG A 207 -2.44 -6.72 -13.86
N GLU A 208 -2.52 -7.47 -12.77
CA GLU A 208 -1.43 -7.63 -11.80
C GLU A 208 -0.78 -9.02 -11.87
N TRP A 209 -1.50 -10.02 -12.39
CA TRP A 209 -1.08 -11.42 -12.43
C TRP A 209 -1.21 -11.99 -13.82
N SER A 210 -0.12 -12.51 -14.37
CA SER A 210 -0.09 -13.19 -15.66
C SER A 210 -0.12 -14.70 -15.46
N LEU A 211 -1.01 -15.39 -16.15
CA LEU A 211 -0.98 -16.85 -16.26
C LEU A 211 0.16 -17.24 -17.21
N VAL A 212 1.11 -18.05 -16.73
CA VAL A 212 2.27 -18.45 -17.52
C VAL A 212 2.48 -19.96 -17.49
N LYS A 213 3.01 -20.48 -18.59
CA LYS A 213 3.50 -21.85 -18.72
C LYS A 213 5.02 -21.83 -18.81
N THR A 214 5.69 -22.48 -17.86
CA THR A 214 7.14 -22.64 -17.80
C THR A 214 7.62 -23.67 -18.83
N GLY A 215 8.90 -23.64 -19.20
CA GLY A 215 9.52 -24.65 -20.09
C GLY A 215 9.33 -26.10 -19.60
N ASP A 216 9.25 -26.30 -18.27
CA ASP A 216 9.00 -27.60 -17.64
C ASP A 216 7.55 -28.08 -17.75
N GLY A 217 6.67 -27.28 -18.38
CA GLY A 217 5.26 -27.62 -18.60
C GLY A 217 4.33 -27.21 -17.45
N SER A 218 4.85 -26.81 -16.30
CA SER A 218 4.06 -26.27 -15.18
C SER A 218 3.34 -24.97 -15.57
N LEU A 219 2.09 -24.85 -15.15
CA LEU A 219 1.23 -23.70 -15.43
C LEU A 219 0.82 -23.06 -14.10
N GLY A 220 0.94 -21.73 -14.00
CA GLY A 220 0.56 -21.00 -12.80
C GLY A 220 0.72 -19.49 -12.96
N PHE A 221 0.34 -18.75 -11.92
CA PHE A 221 0.38 -17.29 -11.93
C PHE A 221 1.74 -16.72 -11.49
N VAL A 222 2.16 -15.65 -12.16
CA VAL A 222 3.33 -14.82 -11.80
C VAL A 222 2.94 -13.34 -11.92
N PRO A 223 3.43 -12.45 -11.05
CA PRO A 223 3.12 -11.03 -11.17
C PRO A 223 3.50 -10.46 -12.55
N THR A 224 2.63 -9.68 -13.19
CA THR A 224 2.85 -9.18 -14.56
C THR A 224 4.13 -8.33 -14.68
N LYS A 225 4.50 -7.62 -13.61
CA LYS A 225 5.74 -6.82 -13.52
C LYS A 225 7.02 -7.67 -13.56
N PHE A 226 6.92 -8.97 -13.33
CA PHE A 226 8.05 -9.89 -13.26
C PHE A 226 8.35 -10.56 -14.60
N ILE A 227 7.57 -10.27 -15.65
CA ILE A 227 7.77 -10.83 -16.98
C ILE A 227 7.84 -9.71 -18.03
N THR A 228 8.76 -9.84 -18.98
CA THR A 228 8.88 -8.93 -20.14
C THR A 228 8.61 -9.67 -21.43
N ALA A 229 8.06 -9.00 -22.44
CA ALA A 229 7.89 -9.59 -23.77
C ALA A 229 9.28 -9.92 -24.36
N GLN A 230 9.41 -11.09 -24.98
CA GLN A 230 10.61 -11.41 -25.76
C GLN A 230 10.51 -10.66 -27.09
N GLU A 231 11.21 -9.53 -27.21
CA GLU A 231 11.42 -8.87 -28.49
C GLU A 231 12.34 -9.76 -29.34
N LYS A 232 11.90 -10.06 -30.56
CA LYS A 232 12.63 -10.90 -31.49
C LYS A 232 13.83 -10.10 -32.01
N GLN A 233 15.02 -10.36 -31.49
CA GLN A 233 16.26 -9.88 -32.10
C GLN A 233 16.33 -10.44 -33.53
N ALA A 234 16.24 -9.54 -34.51
CA ALA A 234 16.50 -9.79 -35.92
C ALA A 234 18.01 -9.76 -36.19
#